data_AF-A0A7C2SCX2-F1
#
_entry.id   AF-A0A7C2SCX2-F1
#
_cell.length_a   1.000
_cell.length_b   1.000
_cell.length_c   1.000
_cell.angle_alpha   90.00
_cell.angle_beta   90.00
_cell.angle_gamma   90.00
#
_symmetry.space_group_name_H-M   'P 1'
#
loop_
_entity.id
_entity.type
_entity.pdbx_description
1 polymer ?
#
loop_
_entity_poly.entity_id
_entity_poly.type
_entity_poly.pdbx_seq_one_letter_code
_entity_poly.pdbx_strand_id
1 'polypeptide(L)'
;MKRARRPPSPPLSPRLQTRLLGVISLVLLPHALHLPPWISLLGALGLLWHALHLRHALPMPGRPVLAVLMLGGTAAVWMTHGGILGRDGGVSFLVLLTVLKLLEARTRRDGGLLGLLGLFLLLTLFLFDQGPFTALWAIGAFALLLGLLGLLGDVASPLEPLPLRTRLRSLAPLMGLALPVALLLFVFVPRPSSPLIGLPQADRAKTGLSDELAPGTITDLSRSEAVAFRATFTGEEPSREQLYWRGPVFWHYDGRRWARLPDFPRPEALDMTPGERVLEYSLMLEPQASVILPALDVPLEAPEGASLMIDHDLRFKHPQEGRRLMNLRAAPDTRLDPVIPERMRAQALRLPAGENPLLIDIGMGWQALEPRARIEAALKLFREQAFRYT
;
A
#
# COMPACT_ATOMS: atom_id res chain seq x y z
N MET A 1 2.14 55.32 -9.18
CA MET A 1 2.61 54.83 -7.85
C MET A 1 3.83 53.94 -8.05
N LYS A 2 5.04 54.41 -7.69
CA LYS A 2 6.28 53.62 -7.78
C LYS A 2 6.23 52.49 -6.73
N ARG A 3 6.25 51.22 -7.15
CA ARG A 3 6.43 50.08 -6.24
C ARG A 3 7.75 50.25 -5.50
N ALA A 4 7.68 50.55 -4.20
CA ALA A 4 8.86 50.52 -3.33
C ALA A 4 9.50 49.13 -3.42
N ARG A 5 10.73 49.05 -3.92
CA ARG A 5 11.51 47.81 -3.93
C ARG A 5 11.71 47.39 -2.48
N ARG A 6 11.15 46.22 -2.09
CA ARG A 6 11.42 45.62 -0.79
C ARG A 6 12.94 45.45 -0.63
N PRO A 7 13.52 45.80 0.53
CA PRO A 7 14.94 45.59 0.77
C PRO A 7 15.30 44.10 0.61
N PRO A 8 16.51 43.78 0.11
CA PRO A 8 16.95 42.40 -0.04
C PRO A 8 16.96 41.70 1.32
N SER A 9 16.43 40.47 1.36
CA SER A 9 16.40 39.68 2.60
C SER A 9 17.83 39.41 3.08
N PRO A 10 18.09 39.51 4.40
CA PRO A 10 19.44 39.31 4.94
C PRO A 10 19.97 37.90 4.65
N PRO A 11 21.29 37.72 4.51
CA PRO A 11 21.90 36.42 4.27
C PRO A 11 21.74 35.49 5.49
N LEU A 12 21.82 34.18 5.25
CA LEU A 12 21.82 33.17 6.32
C LEU A 12 23.19 33.14 7.01
N SER A 13 23.21 33.39 8.32
CA SER A 13 24.44 33.23 9.12
C SER A 13 24.86 31.75 9.19
N PRO A 14 26.15 31.42 9.32
CA PRO A 14 26.62 30.03 9.41
C PRO A 14 25.93 29.22 10.50
N ARG A 15 25.64 29.83 11.67
CA ARG A 15 24.90 29.21 12.77
C ARG A 15 23.44 28.89 12.41
N LEU A 16 22.78 29.72 11.59
CA LEU A 16 21.44 29.42 11.10
C LEU A 16 21.46 28.32 10.04
N GLN A 17 22.49 28.31 9.19
CA GLN A 17 22.65 27.26 8.19
C GLN A 17 22.92 25.88 8.83
N THR A 18 23.71 25.81 9.91
CA THR A 18 23.92 24.54 10.65
C THR A 18 22.64 24.07 11.34
N ARG A 19 21.87 24.98 11.96
CA ARG A 19 20.55 24.66 12.54
C ARG A 19 19.57 24.17 11.48
N LEU A 20 19.52 24.85 10.33
CA LEU A 20 18.69 24.48 9.18
C LEU A 20 19.04 23.07 8.69
N LEU A 21 20.33 22.79 8.49
CA LEU A 21 20.80 21.47 8.08
C LEU A 21 20.35 20.39 9.08
N GLY A 22 20.57 20.60 10.38
CA GLY A 22 20.19 19.64 11.41
C GLY A 22 18.69 19.35 11.46
N VAL A 23 17.86 20.39 11.35
CA VAL A 23 16.39 20.24 11.36
C VAL A 23 15.90 19.54 10.10
N ILE A 24 16.40 19.91 8.91
CA ILE A 24 16.00 19.25 7.66
C ILE A 24 16.47 17.79 7.64
N SER A 25 17.67 17.47 8.14
CA SER A 25 18.11 16.08 8.31
C SER A 25 17.16 15.27 9.16
N LEU A 26 16.68 15.83 10.28
CA LEU A 26 15.72 15.16 11.17
C LEU A 26 14.37 14.89 10.49
N VAL A 27 13.92 15.82 9.64
CA VAL A 27 12.68 15.68 8.88
C VAL A 27 12.82 14.63 7.77
N LEU A 28 13.98 14.56 7.11
CA LEU A 28 14.23 13.62 6.02
C LEU A 28 14.54 12.19 6.48
N LEU A 29 15.07 12.01 7.69
CA LEU A 29 15.46 10.69 8.21
C LEU A 29 14.36 9.63 8.13
N PRO A 30 13.13 9.85 8.63
CA PRO A 30 12.09 8.82 8.56
C PRO A 30 11.58 8.60 7.13
N HIS A 31 11.71 9.58 6.22
CA HIS A 31 11.37 9.41 4.81
C HIS A 31 12.32 8.46 4.09
N ALA A 32 13.57 8.36 4.56
CA ALA A 32 14.55 7.45 3.97
C ALA A 32 14.14 5.96 4.06
N LEU A 33 13.29 5.62 5.05
CA LEU A 33 12.76 4.26 5.26
C LEU A 33 11.57 3.93 4.36
N HIS A 34 10.92 4.94 3.79
CA HIS A 34 9.67 4.78 3.03
C HIS A 34 9.83 5.04 1.54
N LEU A 35 10.89 5.74 1.13
CA LEU A 35 11.14 6.14 -0.24
C LEU A 35 12.11 5.19 -0.96
N PRO A 36 12.06 5.12 -2.31
CA PRO A 36 13.03 4.39 -3.10
C PRO A 36 14.48 4.74 -2.71
N PRO A 37 15.40 3.74 -2.64
CA PRO A 37 16.76 3.95 -2.15
C PRO A 37 17.52 5.09 -2.84
N TRP A 38 17.25 5.31 -4.13
CA TRP A 38 17.91 6.35 -4.91
C TRP A 38 17.50 7.78 -4.46
N ILE A 39 16.28 7.99 -3.98
CA ILE A 39 15.83 9.28 -3.44
C ILE A 39 16.44 9.52 -2.07
N SER A 40 16.48 8.48 -1.23
CA SER A 40 17.17 8.52 0.07
C SER A 40 18.66 8.84 -0.11
N LEU A 41 19.30 8.24 -1.12
CA LEU A 41 20.68 8.52 -1.48
C LEU A 41 20.87 9.97 -1.95
N LEU A 42 19.99 10.47 -2.83
CA LEU A 42 20.02 11.87 -3.28
C LEU A 42 19.88 12.85 -2.10
N GLY A 43 18.96 12.56 -1.18
CA GLY A 43 18.79 13.32 0.05
C GLY A 43 20.05 13.32 0.91
N ALA A 44 20.63 12.14 1.16
CA ALA A 44 21.87 12.01 1.93
C ALA A 44 23.04 12.77 1.27
N LEU A 45 23.20 12.66 -0.05
CA LEU A 45 24.24 13.37 -0.79
C LEU A 45 24.06 14.89 -0.73
N GLY A 46 22.83 15.39 -0.83
CA GLY A 46 22.57 16.83 -0.71
C GLY A 46 22.81 17.36 0.69
N LEU A 47 22.42 16.61 1.74
CA LEU A 47 22.75 16.95 3.13
C LEU A 47 24.26 16.96 3.36
N LEU A 48 24.97 15.94 2.85
CA LEU A 48 26.42 15.84 2.94
C LEU A 48 27.11 17.00 2.21
N TRP A 49 26.66 17.33 1.00
CA TRP A 49 27.21 18.45 0.23
C TRP A 49 27.07 19.76 0.99
N HIS A 50 25.88 20.02 1.55
CA HIS A 50 25.66 21.22 2.35
C HIS A 50 26.52 21.21 3.63
N ALA A 51 26.71 20.05 4.27
CA ALA A 51 27.61 19.92 5.42
C ALA A 51 29.07 20.24 5.07
N LEU A 52 29.55 19.73 3.92
CA LEU A 52 30.89 20.00 3.40
C LEU A 52 31.08 21.48 3.04
N HIS A 53 30.05 22.11 2.49
CA HIS A 53 30.05 23.55 2.25
C HIS A 53 30.21 24.36 3.54
N LEU A 54 29.48 24.00 4.60
CA LEU A 54 29.60 24.65 5.92
C LEU A 54 30.98 24.49 6.56
N ARG A 55 31.73 23.47 6.15
CA ARG A 55 33.13 23.24 6.54
C ARG A 55 34.14 23.90 5.59
N HIS A 56 33.67 24.72 4.64
CA HIS A 56 34.49 25.35 3.59
C HIS A 56 35.23 24.37 2.67
N ALA A 57 34.81 23.10 2.62
CA ALA A 57 35.44 22.06 1.80
C ALA A 57 34.97 22.05 0.34
N LEU A 58 33.75 22.53 0.07
CA LEU A 58 33.15 22.58 -1.27
C LEU A 58 32.41 23.90 -1.52
N PRO A 59 32.47 24.46 -2.74
CA PRO A 59 31.55 25.52 -3.14
C PRO A 59 30.13 24.98 -3.26
N MET A 60 29.15 25.87 -3.12
CA MET A 60 27.77 25.51 -3.41
C MET A 60 27.57 25.32 -4.92
N PRO A 61 26.70 24.37 -5.34
CA PRO A 61 26.46 24.12 -6.75
C PRO A 61 25.85 25.35 -7.43
N GLY A 62 26.28 25.59 -8.68
CA GLY A 62 25.72 26.66 -9.50
C GLY A 62 24.27 26.39 -9.87
N ARG A 63 23.52 27.46 -10.16
CA ARG A 63 22.15 27.39 -10.67
C ARG A 63 21.94 26.44 -11.86
N PRO A 64 22.81 26.37 -12.88
CA PRO A 64 22.60 25.43 -13.99
C PRO A 64 22.69 23.97 -13.54
N VAL A 65 23.59 23.64 -12.61
CA VAL A 65 23.70 22.29 -12.04
C VAL A 65 22.43 21.92 -11.30
N LEU A 66 21.90 22.82 -10.47
CA LEU A 66 20.64 22.60 -9.76
C LEU A 66 19.44 22.45 -10.71
N ALA A 67 19.41 23.20 -11.81
CA ALA A 67 18.37 23.08 -12.82
C ALA A 67 18.42 21.71 -13.53
N VAL A 68 19.61 21.23 -13.88
CA VAL A 68 19.80 19.89 -14.46
C VAL A 68 19.39 18.80 -13.47
N LEU A 69 19.80 18.92 -12.20
CA LEU A 69 19.39 17.98 -11.16
C LEU A 69 17.88 18.00 -10.91
N MET A 70 17.24 19.17 -11.02
CA MET A 70 15.80 19.31 -10.90
C MET A 70 15.08 18.60 -12.04
N LEU A 71 15.48 18.85 -13.29
CA LEU A 71 14.88 18.22 -14.47
C LEU A 71 15.11 16.70 -14.46
N GLY A 72 16.36 16.27 -14.25
CA GLY A 72 16.72 14.86 -14.19
C GLY A 72 16.06 14.13 -13.01
N GLY A 73 16.02 14.74 -11.83
CA GLY A 73 15.35 14.19 -10.66
C GLY A 73 13.83 14.09 -10.86
N THR A 74 13.20 15.10 -11.49
CA THR A 74 11.76 15.07 -11.80
C THR A 74 11.44 13.94 -12.79
N ALA A 75 12.25 13.78 -13.84
CA ALA A 75 12.12 12.68 -14.78
C ALA A 75 12.30 11.32 -14.08
N ALA A 76 13.30 11.18 -13.21
CA ALA A 76 13.52 9.96 -12.44
C ALA A 76 12.35 9.63 -11.50
N VAL A 77 11.77 10.63 -10.81
CA VAL A 77 10.56 10.45 -10.00
C VAL A 77 9.40 9.94 -10.86
N TRP A 78 9.18 10.57 -12.03
CA TRP A 78 8.13 10.17 -12.98
C TRP A 78 8.31 8.74 -13.46
N MET A 79 9.53 8.35 -13.84
CA MET A 79 9.84 6.99 -14.29
C MET A 79 9.69 5.96 -13.17
N THR A 80 10.00 6.34 -11.92
CA THR A 80 9.92 5.42 -10.77
C THR A 80 8.47 5.16 -10.33
N HIS A 81 7.60 6.17 -10.38
CA HIS A 81 6.25 6.09 -9.79
C HIS A 81 5.11 6.19 -10.83
N GLY A 82 5.42 6.31 -12.11
CA GLY A 82 4.41 6.52 -13.18
C GLY A 82 3.77 7.91 -13.17
N GLY A 83 4.23 8.83 -12.32
CA GLY A 83 3.74 10.20 -12.21
C GLY A 83 4.17 10.89 -10.91
N ILE A 84 3.94 12.20 -10.82
CA ILE A 84 4.18 13.01 -9.61
C ILE A 84 2.91 13.09 -8.74
N LEU A 85 1.74 12.90 -9.37
CA LEU A 85 0.44 12.90 -8.70
C LEU A 85 0.23 11.54 -8.02
N GLY A 86 0.32 11.53 -6.69
CA GLY A 86 0.26 10.31 -5.87
C GLY A 86 1.00 10.53 -4.55
N ARG A 87 0.77 9.65 -3.57
CA ARG A 87 1.51 9.71 -2.29
C ARG A 87 3.02 9.60 -2.55
N ASP A 88 3.45 8.49 -3.15
CA ASP A 88 4.88 8.16 -3.21
C ASP A 88 5.62 9.08 -4.20
N GLY A 89 5.03 9.37 -5.37
CA GLY A 89 5.56 10.33 -6.34
C GLY A 89 5.61 11.77 -5.80
N GLY A 90 4.55 12.21 -5.10
CA GLY A 90 4.47 13.55 -4.53
C GLY A 90 5.46 13.78 -3.40
N VAL A 91 5.62 12.82 -2.49
CA VAL A 91 6.60 12.91 -1.39
C VAL A 91 8.03 12.84 -1.93
N SER A 92 8.29 11.96 -2.91
CA SER A 92 9.58 11.88 -3.59
C SER A 92 9.98 13.21 -4.23
N PHE A 93 9.06 13.83 -4.95
CA PHE A 93 9.26 15.14 -5.57
C PHE A 93 9.48 16.24 -4.53
N LEU A 94 8.77 16.19 -3.41
CA LEU A 94 8.92 17.14 -2.32
C LEU A 94 10.29 17.01 -1.62
N VAL A 95 10.79 15.79 -1.43
CA VAL A 95 12.14 15.54 -0.92
C VAL A 95 13.18 16.11 -1.89
N LEU A 96 13.05 15.82 -3.19
CA LEU A 96 13.92 16.39 -4.24
C LEU A 96 13.94 17.92 -4.17
N LEU A 97 12.78 18.57 -4.14
CA LEU A 97 12.65 20.02 -4.02
C LEU A 97 13.33 20.55 -2.76
N THR A 98 13.13 19.89 -1.62
CA THR A 98 13.70 20.31 -0.34
C THR A 98 15.22 20.24 -0.36
N VAL A 99 15.79 19.17 -0.90
CA VAL A 99 17.23 18.96 -1.00
C VAL A 99 17.87 19.96 -1.97
N LEU A 100 17.27 20.17 -3.14
CA LEU A 100 17.77 21.17 -4.09
C LEU A 100 17.64 22.58 -3.55
N LYS A 101 16.53 22.89 -2.87
CA LYS A 101 16.33 24.21 -2.25
C LYS A 101 17.31 24.45 -1.11
N LEU A 102 17.71 23.41 -0.38
CA LEU A 102 18.75 23.49 0.65
C LEU A 102 20.08 23.92 0.05
N LEU A 103 20.48 23.34 -1.08
CA LEU A 103 21.71 23.69 -1.80
C LEU A 103 21.65 25.08 -2.46
N GLU A 104 20.46 25.56 -2.80
CA GLU A 104 20.24 26.91 -3.35
C GLU A 104 20.15 28.00 -2.27
N ALA A 105 19.87 27.66 -1.01
CA ALA A 105 19.51 28.65 0.00
C ALA A 105 20.66 29.62 0.33
N ARG A 106 20.37 30.93 0.26
CA ARG A 106 21.34 32.00 0.58
C ARG A 106 20.78 33.02 1.56
N THR A 107 19.48 33.25 1.54
CA THR A 107 18.81 34.31 2.31
C THR A 107 17.92 33.74 3.40
N ARG A 108 17.60 34.55 4.43
CA ARG A 108 16.62 34.15 5.46
C ARG A 108 15.26 33.78 4.86
N ARG A 109 14.89 34.39 3.72
CA ARG A 109 13.68 34.03 2.96
C ARG A 109 13.76 32.60 2.42
N ASP A 110 14.91 32.18 1.89
CA ASP A 110 15.10 30.80 1.44
C ASP A 110 15.03 29.82 2.62
N GLY A 111 15.60 30.18 3.77
CA GLY A 111 15.46 29.42 5.00
C GLY A 111 14.01 29.27 5.45
N GLY A 112 13.20 30.32 5.31
CA GLY A 112 11.75 30.27 5.60
C GLY A 112 11.00 29.33 4.67
N LEU A 113 11.33 29.34 3.37
CA LEU A 113 10.77 28.39 2.39
C LEU A 113 11.15 26.95 2.73
N LEU A 114 12.39 26.70 3.14
CA LEU A 114 12.82 25.37 3.60
C LEU A 114 12.10 24.93 4.87
N GLY A 115 11.86 25.84 5.81
CA GLY A 115 11.04 25.57 6.99
C GLY A 115 9.61 25.15 6.61
N LEU A 116 9.01 25.83 5.62
CA LEU A 116 7.67 25.47 5.12
C LEU A 116 7.66 24.12 4.39
N LEU A 117 8.67 23.85 3.55
CA LEU A 117 8.85 22.53 2.92
C LEU A 117 9.02 21.43 3.96
N GLY A 118 9.78 21.70 5.03
CA GLY A 118 9.95 20.80 6.16
C GLY A 118 8.64 20.51 6.90
N LEU A 119 7.79 21.53 7.10
CA LEU A 119 6.46 21.35 7.69
C LEU A 119 5.56 20.47 6.80
N PHE A 120 5.61 20.68 5.49
CA PHE A 120 4.85 19.86 4.55
C PHE A 120 5.37 18.41 4.51
N LEU A 121 6.70 18.22 4.55
CA LEU A 121 7.31 16.89 4.68
C LEU A 121 6.95 16.17 5.99
N LEU A 122 6.80 16.91 7.11
CA LEU A 122 6.31 16.30 8.34
C LEU A 122 4.87 15.84 8.22
N LEU A 123 4.02 16.60 7.55
CA LEU A 123 2.64 16.19 7.28
C LEU A 123 2.61 14.92 6.43
N THR A 124 3.47 14.81 5.42
CA THR A 124 3.51 13.63 4.56
C THR A 124 3.96 12.36 5.28
N LEU A 125 4.61 12.46 6.44
CA LEU A 125 5.01 11.28 7.21
C LEU A 125 3.79 10.47 7.69
N PHE A 126 2.70 11.16 8.03
CA PHE A 126 1.43 10.54 8.42
C PHE A 126 0.68 9.85 7.26
N LEU A 127 1.14 10.02 6.02
CA LEU A 127 0.64 9.26 4.86
C LEU A 127 1.25 7.85 4.78
N PHE A 128 2.37 7.61 5.47
CA PHE A 128 3.07 6.33 5.49
C PHE A 128 2.81 5.53 6.77
N ASP A 129 2.88 6.19 7.93
CA ASP A 129 2.70 5.58 9.24
C ASP A 129 1.99 6.54 10.21
N GLN A 130 1.01 6.01 10.95
CA GLN A 130 0.23 6.73 11.96
C GLN A 130 0.44 6.16 13.36
N GLY A 131 1.55 5.45 13.57
CA GLY A 131 1.97 4.89 14.84
C GLY A 131 2.44 5.94 15.87
N PRO A 132 2.50 5.55 17.16
CA PRO A 132 2.89 6.44 18.25
C PRO A 132 4.33 6.95 18.13
N PHE A 133 5.25 6.14 17.58
CA PHE A 133 6.63 6.55 17.35
C PHE A 133 6.73 7.69 16.32
N THR A 134 6.01 7.54 15.21
CA THR A 134 5.93 8.57 14.16
C THR A 134 5.32 9.86 14.70
N ALA A 135 4.28 9.77 15.53
CA ALA A 135 3.69 10.94 16.19
C ALA A 135 4.70 11.65 17.13
N LEU A 136 5.43 10.91 17.97
CA LEU A 136 6.43 11.48 18.88
C LEU A 136 7.57 12.16 18.10
N TRP A 137 8.05 11.52 17.03
CA TRP A 137 9.05 12.08 16.13
C TRP A 137 8.57 13.38 15.49
N ALA A 138 7.35 13.37 14.94
CA ALA A 138 6.75 14.53 14.29
C ALA A 138 6.57 15.70 15.25
N ILE A 139 6.16 15.46 16.51
CA ILE A 139 6.04 16.51 17.54
C ILE A 139 7.40 17.18 17.79
N GLY A 140 8.46 16.38 17.97
CA GLY A 140 9.81 16.91 18.21
C GLY A 140 10.34 17.70 17.02
N ALA A 141 10.19 17.16 15.81
CA ALA A 141 10.61 17.83 14.58
C ALA A 141 9.80 19.11 14.30
N PHE A 142 8.50 19.10 14.59
CA PHE A 142 7.63 20.26 14.47
C PHE A 142 8.04 21.40 15.43
N ALA A 143 8.35 21.08 16.69
CA ALA A 143 8.86 22.04 17.66
C ALA A 143 10.16 22.70 17.19
N LEU A 144 11.09 21.90 16.63
CA LEU A 144 12.36 22.38 16.10
C LEU A 144 12.17 23.25 14.84
N LEU A 145 11.27 22.87 13.93
CA LEU A 145 10.92 23.67 12.76
C LEU A 145 10.28 25.02 13.14
N LEU A 146 9.34 25.04 14.09
CA LEU A 146 8.75 26.28 14.58
C LEU A 146 9.80 27.18 15.26
N GLY A 147 10.70 26.58 16.05
CA GLY A 147 11.83 27.30 16.65
C GLY A 147 12.73 27.92 15.58
N LEU A 148 13.05 27.18 14.52
CA LEU A 148 13.85 27.64 13.39
C LEU A 148 13.14 28.77 12.61
N LEU A 149 11.85 28.63 12.30
CA LEU A 149 11.06 29.66 11.62
C LEU A 149 10.97 30.95 12.43
N GLY A 150 10.81 30.84 13.76
CA GLY A 150 10.84 31.98 14.67
C GLY A 150 12.19 32.72 14.65
N LEU A 151 13.30 31.99 14.55
CA LEU A 151 14.64 32.58 14.41
C LEU A 151 14.85 33.26 13.06
N LEU A 152 14.27 32.72 11.99
CA LEU A 152 14.37 33.28 10.64
C LEU A 152 13.51 34.55 10.48
N GLY A 153 12.37 34.61 11.16
CA GLY A 153 11.44 35.75 11.16
C GLY A 153 11.83 36.90 12.09
N ASP A 154 12.79 36.70 13.00
CA ASP A 154 13.25 37.74 13.92
C ASP A 154 14.17 38.75 13.22
N VAL A 155 13.58 39.83 12.71
CA VAL A 155 14.27 40.92 11.99
C VAL A 155 15.01 41.85 12.97
N ALA A 156 14.63 41.86 14.25
CA ALA A 156 15.12 42.82 15.24
C ALA A 156 16.51 42.49 15.81
N SER A 157 17.04 41.28 15.60
CA SER A 157 18.37 40.89 16.05
C SER A 157 19.26 40.47 14.87
N PRO A 158 20.04 41.40 14.28
CA PRO A 158 20.87 41.13 13.11
C PRO A 158 22.11 40.28 13.43
N LEU A 159 22.57 40.29 14.70
CA LEU A 159 23.93 39.85 15.04
C LEU A 159 24.00 38.51 15.79
N GLU A 160 23.02 38.15 16.64
CA GLU A 160 22.99 36.83 17.27
C GLU A 160 21.57 36.25 17.44
N PRO A 161 21.22 35.16 16.75
CA PRO A 161 19.96 34.46 17.00
C PRO A 161 19.99 33.87 18.41
N LEU A 162 18.94 34.15 19.20
CA LEU A 162 18.73 33.54 20.52
C LEU A 162 19.04 32.03 20.52
N PRO A 163 19.45 31.46 21.67
CA PRO A 163 19.63 30.02 21.79
C PRO A 163 18.35 29.31 21.34
N LEU A 164 18.49 28.27 20.52
CA LEU A 164 17.35 27.48 20.04
C LEU A 164 16.51 26.96 21.23
N ARG A 165 17.17 26.61 22.34
CA ARG A 165 16.53 26.23 23.61
C ARG A 165 15.59 27.31 24.17
N THR A 166 16.00 28.58 24.14
CA THR A 166 15.19 29.70 24.63
C THR A 166 13.96 29.91 23.75
N ARG A 167 14.12 29.79 22.42
CA ARG A 167 13.00 29.83 21.47
C ARG A 167 12.06 28.65 21.65
N LEU A 168 12.56 27.42 21.80
CA LEU A 168 11.73 26.26 22.09
C LEU A 168 10.95 26.43 23.40
N ARG A 169 11.59 26.98 24.45
CA ARG A 169 10.91 27.27 25.72
C ARG A 169 9.78 28.30 25.55
N SER A 170 9.97 29.30 24.68
CA SER A 170 8.89 30.25 24.36
C SER A 170 7.73 29.64 23.57
N LEU A 171 7.95 28.51 22.90
CA LEU A 171 6.91 27.76 22.18
C LEU A 171 6.17 26.74 23.06
N ALA A 172 6.70 26.41 24.24
CA ALA A 172 6.09 25.48 25.19
C ALA A 172 4.61 25.78 25.50
N PRO A 173 4.17 27.03 25.78
CA PRO A 173 2.75 27.30 26.03
C PRO A 173 1.89 27.06 24.78
N LEU A 174 2.39 27.39 23.59
CA LEU A 174 1.69 27.15 22.33
C LEU A 174 1.52 25.65 22.06
N MET A 175 2.58 24.87 22.28
CA MET A 175 2.53 23.41 22.17
C MET A 175 1.62 22.79 23.23
N GLY A 176 1.63 23.33 24.45
CA GLY A 176 0.73 22.90 25.53
C GLY A 176 -0.74 23.13 25.22
N LEU A 177 -1.08 24.16 24.43
CA LEU A 177 -2.44 24.39 23.94
C LEU A 177 -2.80 23.51 22.74
N ALA A 178 -1.84 23.27 21.84
CA ALA A 178 -2.06 22.45 20.64
C ALA A 178 -2.15 20.96 20.94
N LEU A 179 -1.43 20.45 21.96
CA LEU A 179 -1.35 19.03 22.28
C LEU A 179 -2.70 18.42 22.70
N PRO A 180 -3.52 19.04 23.58
CA PRO A 180 -4.85 18.54 23.91
C PRO A 180 -5.78 18.48 22.70
N VAL A 181 -5.74 19.50 21.84
CA VAL A 181 -6.52 19.54 20.60
C VAL A 181 -6.07 18.42 19.65
N ALA A 182 -4.76 18.23 19.48
CA ALA A 182 -4.22 17.15 18.67
C ALA A 182 -4.60 15.76 19.22
N LEU A 183 -4.58 15.58 20.55
CA LEU A 183 -4.98 14.33 21.20
C LEU A 183 -6.48 14.05 21.02
N LEU A 184 -7.30 15.09 21.18
CA LEU A 184 -8.74 15.02 20.95
C LEU A 184 -9.03 14.66 19.49
N LEU A 185 -8.36 15.29 18.52
CA LEU A 185 -8.48 14.91 17.12
C LEU A 185 -7.98 13.48 16.87
N PHE A 186 -6.87 13.07 17.50
CA PHE A 186 -6.31 11.73 17.33
C PHE A 186 -7.24 10.60 17.85
N VAL A 187 -7.97 10.85 18.93
CA VAL A 187 -8.91 9.89 19.54
C VAL A 187 -10.27 9.92 18.85
N PHE A 188 -10.80 11.11 18.57
CA PHE A 188 -12.19 11.27 18.12
C PHE A 188 -12.35 11.38 16.61
N VAL A 189 -11.31 11.76 15.84
CA VAL A 189 -11.41 11.78 14.37
C VAL A 189 -11.25 10.35 13.87
N PRO A 190 -12.28 9.76 13.24
CA PRO A 190 -12.16 8.44 12.63
C PRO A 190 -11.11 8.54 11.54
N ARG A 191 -10.10 7.67 11.59
CA ARG A 191 -9.02 7.64 10.59
C ARG A 191 -9.62 7.06 9.31
N PRO A 192 -9.85 7.88 8.25
CA PRO A 192 -10.36 7.34 7.01
C PRO A 192 -9.29 6.39 6.45
N SER A 193 -9.68 5.14 6.16
CA SER A 193 -8.79 4.14 5.57
C SER A 193 -8.50 4.44 4.09
N SER A 194 -9.42 5.17 3.44
CA SER A 194 -9.28 5.67 2.08
C SER A 194 -8.69 7.08 2.04
N PRO A 195 -7.84 7.40 1.04
CA PRO A 195 -7.37 8.76 0.82
C PRO A 195 -8.56 9.73 0.70
N LEU A 196 -8.53 10.84 1.44
CA LEU A 196 -9.50 11.94 1.30
C LEU A 196 -9.51 12.57 -0.11
N ILE A 197 -8.49 12.25 -0.92
CA ILE A 197 -8.31 12.69 -2.31
C ILE A 197 -8.08 11.43 -3.13
N GLY A 198 -9.03 11.09 -4.02
CA GLY A 198 -9.14 9.83 -4.77
C GLY A 198 -8.00 9.55 -5.76
N LEU A 199 -6.79 9.38 -5.27
CA LEU A 199 -5.65 8.88 -6.01
C LEU A 199 -5.54 7.37 -5.73
N PRO A 200 -5.61 6.50 -6.76
CA PRO A 200 -5.51 5.06 -6.58
C PRO A 200 -4.13 4.70 -6.01
N GLN A 201 -4.09 4.08 -4.82
CA GLN A 201 -2.87 3.46 -4.28
C GLN A 201 -2.62 2.16 -5.05
N ALA A 202 -1.81 2.23 -6.10
CA ALA A 202 -1.56 1.09 -6.98
C ALA A 202 -0.56 0.05 -6.42
N ASP A 203 0.18 0.30 -5.33
CA ASP A 203 1.44 -0.45 -5.13
C ASP A 203 1.69 -1.12 -3.77
N ARG A 204 0.75 -1.16 -2.82
CA ARG A 204 0.93 -1.92 -1.55
C ARG A 204 0.13 -3.21 -1.42
N ALA A 205 -0.74 -3.53 -2.38
CA ALA A 205 -1.52 -4.75 -2.37
C ALA A 205 -1.05 -5.75 -3.44
N LYS A 206 0.26 -6.02 -3.49
CA LYS A 206 0.87 -6.84 -4.57
C LYS A 206 0.86 -8.35 -4.36
N THR A 207 0.28 -8.87 -3.28
CA THR A 207 0.21 -10.33 -3.05
C THR A 207 -1.17 -10.74 -2.56
N GLY A 208 -2.17 -10.60 -3.42
CA GLY A 208 -3.53 -11.09 -3.19
C GLY A 208 -4.00 -11.96 -4.35
N LEU A 209 -5.02 -12.79 -4.11
CA LEU A 209 -5.67 -13.56 -5.17
C LEU A 209 -6.27 -12.60 -6.21
N SER A 210 -5.79 -12.72 -7.45
CA SER A 210 -6.23 -11.97 -8.63
C SER A 210 -7.57 -12.46 -9.15
N ASP A 211 -8.26 -11.61 -9.91
CA ASP A 211 -9.49 -11.95 -10.63
C ASP A 211 -9.25 -12.76 -11.92
N GLU A 212 -7.99 -12.87 -12.31
CA GLU A 212 -7.49 -13.72 -13.38
C GLU A 212 -6.39 -14.65 -12.89
N LEU A 213 -6.36 -15.85 -13.46
CA LEU A 213 -5.34 -16.86 -13.28
C LEU A 213 -4.71 -17.20 -14.64
N ALA A 214 -3.38 -17.13 -14.72
CA ALA A 214 -2.63 -17.59 -15.88
C ALA A 214 -1.47 -18.50 -15.45
N PRO A 215 -1.00 -19.41 -16.31
CA PRO A 215 0.20 -20.19 -16.02
C PRO A 215 1.37 -19.27 -15.62
N GLY A 216 2.00 -19.56 -14.48
CA GLY A 216 3.10 -18.78 -13.92
C GLY A 216 2.71 -17.63 -12.98
N THR A 217 1.45 -17.17 -12.94
CA THR A 217 1.06 -16.05 -12.04
C THR A 217 1.01 -16.46 -10.56
N ILE A 218 0.83 -17.75 -10.26
CA ILE A 218 0.88 -18.27 -8.88
C ILE A 218 2.32 -18.33 -8.35
N THR A 219 3.33 -18.38 -9.23
CA THR A 219 4.74 -18.51 -8.82
C THR A 219 5.19 -17.32 -7.96
N ASP A 220 4.75 -16.10 -8.29
CA ASP A 220 5.06 -14.92 -7.50
C ASP A 220 4.38 -14.94 -6.11
N LEU A 221 3.15 -15.46 -6.04
CA LEU A 221 2.44 -15.64 -4.77
C LEU A 221 3.13 -16.68 -3.87
N SER A 222 3.61 -17.78 -4.45
CA SER A 222 4.28 -18.86 -3.72
C SER A 222 5.64 -18.45 -3.13
N ARG A 223 6.25 -17.38 -3.65
CA ARG A 223 7.52 -16.83 -3.17
C ARG A 223 7.34 -15.78 -2.07
N SER A 224 6.11 -15.36 -1.80
CA SER A 224 5.80 -14.37 -0.78
C SER A 224 5.65 -15.03 0.59
N GLU A 225 6.39 -14.55 1.58
CA GLU A 225 6.21 -14.94 2.99
C GLU A 225 5.17 -14.08 3.72
N ALA A 226 4.45 -13.21 2.99
CA ALA A 226 3.41 -12.38 3.57
C ALA A 226 2.25 -13.23 4.10
N VAL A 227 1.80 -12.95 5.31
CA VAL A 227 0.64 -13.62 5.91
C VAL A 227 -0.63 -13.17 5.17
N ALA A 228 -1.41 -14.12 4.66
CA ALA A 228 -2.71 -13.84 4.04
C ALA A 228 -3.83 -13.76 5.10
N PHE A 229 -3.90 -14.75 5.99
CA PHE A 229 -4.83 -14.79 7.11
C PHE A 229 -4.33 -15.76 8.19
N ARG A 230 -4.98 -15.73 9.35
CA ARG A 230 -4.86 -16.74 10.42
C ARG A 230 -6.24 -17.30 10.73
N ALA A 231 -6.33 -18.61 10.98
CA ALA A 231 -7.57 -19.25 11.37
C ALA A 231 -7.40 -19.96 12.72
N THR A 232 -8.43 -19.88 13.55
CA THR A 232 -8.51 -20.56 14.84
C THR A 232 -9.81 -21.36 14.88
N PHE A 233 -9.71 -22.67 14.99
CA PHE A 233 -10.87 -23.56 15.04
C PHE A 233 -11.44 -23.65 16.45
N THR A 234 -12.77 -23.74 16.54
CA THR A 234 -13.47 -24.12 17.75
C THR A 234 -13.46 -25.65 17.83
N GLY A 235 -12.69 -26.21 18.77
CA GLY A 235 -12.59 -27.66 18.95
C GLY A 235 -11.34 -28.27 18.30
N GLU A 236 -11.50 -29.46 17.70
CA GLU A 236 -10.39 -30.18 17.07
C GLU A 236 -10.01 -29.55 15.72
N GLU A 237 -8.72 -29.35 15.49
CA GLU A 237 -8.21 -28.82 14.23
C GLU A 237 -8.35 -29.85 13.10
N PRO A 238 -8.93 -29.49 11.94
CA PRO A 238 -9.03 -30.40 10.80
C PRO A 238 -7.65 -30.85 10.29
N SER A 239 -7.60 -32.05 9.70
CA SER A 239 -6.36 -32.51 9.06
C SER A 239 -5.98 -31.62 7.88
N ARG A 240 -4.70 -31.57 7.52
CA ARG A 240 -4.20 -30.70 6.43
C ARG A 240 -4.93 -30.91 5.09
N GLU A 241 -5.37 -32.13 4.80
CA GLU A 241 -6.10 -32.47 3.58
C GLU A 241 -7.50 -31.84 3.53
N GLN A 242 -8.05 -31.48 4.70
CA GLN A 242 -9.34 -30.81 4.83
C GLN A 242 -9.24 -29.28 4.81
N LEU A 243 -8.02 -28.73 4.90
CA LEU A 243 -7.75 -27.29 4.93
C LEU A 243 -7.65 -26.69 3.52
N TYR A 244 -8.62 -27.02 2.66
CA TYR A 244 -8.75 -26.38 1.35
C TYR A 244 -9.47 -25.05 1.49
N TRP A 245 -8.68 -23.98 1.62
CA TRP A 245 -9.18 -22.60 1.67
C TRP A 245 -9.59 -22.15 0.28
N ARG A 246 -10.89 -22.23 0.01
CA ARG A 246 -11.48 -21.84 -1.26
C ARG A 246 -11.26 -20.34 -1.50
N GLY A 247 -10.61 -20.04 -2.63
CA GLY A 247 -10.42 -18.69 -3.15
C GLY A 247 -11.44 -18.38 -4.25
N PRO A 248 -11.05 -17.67 -5.32
CA PRO A 248 -11.93 -17.41 -6.45
C PRO A 248 -12.16 -18.65 -7.33
N VAL A 249 -13.37 -18.79 -7.85
CA VAL A 249 -13.69 -19.71 -8.95
C VAL A 249 -13.60 -19.00 -10.29
N PHE A 250 -12.75 -19.52 -11.17
CA PHE A 250 -12.57 -19.01 -12.51
C PHE A 250 -13.37 -19.83 -13.51
N TRP A 251 -14.44 -19.24 -14.05
CA TRP A 251 -15.37 -19.92 -14.94
C TRP A 251 -15.06 -19.70 -16.42
N HIS A 252 -14.40 -18.60 -16.78
CA HIS A 252 -14.14 -18.26 -18.18
C HIS A 252 -12.69 -18.55 -18.55
N TYR A 253 -12.49 -19.40 -19.56
CA TYR A 253 -11.17 -19.64 -20.15
C TYR A 253 -11.11 -19.05 -21.56
N ASP A 254 -10.07 -18.26 -21.84
CA ASP A 254 -9.86 -17.60 -23.14
C ASP A 254 -8.78 -18.26 -24.02
N GLY A 255 -8.22 -19.40 -23.57
CA GLY A 255 -7.13 -20.12 -24.24
C GLY A 255 -5.76 -19.85 -23.62
N ARG A 256 -5.66 -18.88 -22.71
CA ARG A 256 -4.43 -18.53 -21.99
C ARG A 256 -4.66 -18.24 -20.51
N ARG A 257 -5.80 -17.65 -20.18
CA ARG A 257 -6.16 -17.15 -18.86
C ARG A 257 -7.53 -17.66 -18.47
N TRP A 258 -7.66 -17.89 -17.18
CA TRP A 258 -8.91 -18.17 -16.50
C TRP A 258 -9.36 -16.90 -15.78
N ALA A 259 -10.61 -16.50 -15.94
CA ALA A 259 -11.17 -15.30 -15.36
C ALA A 259 -12.46 -15.60 -14.60
N ARG A 260 -12.72 -14.79 -13.56
CA ARG A 260 -13.99 -14.83 -12.84
C ARG A 260 -15.13 -14.33 -13.73
N LEU A 261 -16.34 -14.70 -13.34
CA LEU A 261 -17.53 -14.10 -13.91
C LEU A 261 -18.01 -12.89 -13.11
N PRO A 262 -18.73 -11.95 -13.78
CA PRO A 262 -19.50 -10.93 -13.07
C PRO A 262 -20.42 -11.59 -12.05
N ASP A 263 -20.67 -10.97 -10.90
CA ASP A 263 -21.37 -11.64 -9.80
C ASP A 263 -22.74 -12.21 -10.20
N PHE A 264 -22.91 -13.52 -9.97
CA PHE A 264 -24.19 -14.22 -10.11
C PHE A 264 -24.79 -14.33 -8.71
N PRO A 265 -25.92 -13.67 -8.43
CA PRO A 265 -26.55 -13.77 -7.12
C PRO A 265 -26.93 -15.24 -6.85
N ARG A 266 -26.67 -15.70 -5.63
CA ARG A 266 -27.09 -17.01 -5.15
C ARG A 266 -28.63 -17.04 -5.05
N PRO A 267 -29.31 -18.04 -5.64
CA PRO A 267 -30.74 -18.28 -5.41
C PRO A 267 -31.01 -18.54 -3.94
N GLU A 268 -32.21 -18.19 -3.45
CA GLU A 268 -32.59 -18.43 -2.04
C GLU A 268 -32.64 -19.92 -1.69
N ALA A 269 -32.99 -20.77 -2.66
CA ALA A 269 -32.96 -22.22 -2.50
C ALA A 269 -31.98 -22.84 -3.51
N LEU A 270 -31.03 -23.60 -2.99
CA LEU A 270 -30.17 -24.49 -3.78
C LEU A 270 -30.45 -25.93 -3.34
N ASP A 271 -30.51 -26.83 -4.31
CA ASP A 271 -30.56 -28.26 -4.04
C ASP A 271 -29.21 -28.70 -3.46
N MET A 272 -29.19 -28.86 -2.14
CA MET A 272 -28.02 -29.23 -1.36
C MET A 272 -28.45 -30.23 -0.29
N THR A 273 -27.65 -31.28 -0.10
CA THR A 273 -27.81 -32.17 1.05
C THR A 273 -26.83 -31.71 2.13
N PRO A 274 -27.31 -31.17 3.28
CA PRO A 274 -26.44 -30.67 4.33
C PRO A 274 -25.48 -31.75 4.83
N GLY A 275 -24.21 -31.38 5.02
CA GLY A 275 -23.25 -32.25 5.71
C GLY A 275 -23.54 -32.29 7.21
N GLU A 276 -23.25 -33.42 7.85
CA GLU A 276 -23.46 -33.59 9.30
C GLU A 276 -22.42 -32.81 10.13
N ARG A 277 -21.21 -32.65 9.59
CA ARG A 277 -20.09 -31.99 10.27
C ARG A 277 -20.06 -30.50 9.95
N VAL A 278 -20.07 -29.68 11.00
CA VAL A 278 -19.93 -28.23 10.91
C VAL A 278 -18.63 -27.81 11.59
N LEU A 279 -17.74 -27.18 10.83
CA LEU A 279 -16.51 -26.57 11.31
C LEU A 279 -16.80 -25.11 11.65
N GLU A 280 -16.60 -24.75 12.91
CA GLU A 280 -16.66 -23.36 13.36
C GLU A 280 -15.25 -22.84 13.58
N TYR A 281 -14.95 -21.66 13.05
CA TYR A 281 -13.63 -21.05 13.19
C TYR A 281 -13.69 -19.53 13.13
N SER A 282 -12.74 -18.88 13.79
CA SER A 282 -12.48 -17.46 13.66
C SER A 282 -11.35 -17.25 12.65
N LEU A 283 -11.56 -16.39 11.66
CA LEU A 283 -10.57 -16.03 10.66
C LEU A 283 -10.16 -14.57 10.82
N MET A 284 -8.86 -14.32 10.94
CA MET A 284 -8.25 -13.01 10.96
C MET A 284 -7.57 -12.72 9.62
N LEU A 285 -8.27 -11.97 8.77
CA LEU A 285 -7.84 -11.59 7.43
C LEU A 285 -6.86 -10.41 7.49
N GLU A 286 -5.74 -10.49 6.77
CA GLU A 286 -4.82 -9.36 6.59
C GLU A 286 -5.31 -8.43 5.46
N PRO A 287 -4.86 -7.16 5.40
CA PRO A 287 -5.26 -6.24 4.34
C PRO A 287 -4.96 -6.78 2.93
N GLN A 288 -5.93 -6.71 2.03
CA GLN A 288 -5.83 -7.17 0.65
C GLN A 288 -6.65 -6.29 -0.32
N ALA A 289 -6.11 -6.09 -1.53
CA ALA A 289 -6.85 -5.42 -2.62
C ALA A 289 -7.96 -6.28 -3.22
N SER A 290 -7.90 -7.60 -3.01
CA SER A 290 -8.92 -8.52 -3.49
C SER A 290 -10.20 -8.41 -2.66
N VAL A 291 -11.34 -8.59 -3.31
CA VAL A 291 -12.65 -8.71 -2.66
C VAL A 291 -12.96 -10.14 -2.20
N ILE A 292 -12.12 -11.11 -2.55
CA ILE A 292 -12.35 -12.53 -2.23
C ILE A 292 -12.02 -12.79 -0.76
N LEU A 293 -12.94 -13.42 -0.03
CA LEU A 293 -12.70 -13.92 1.32
C LEU A 293 -12.36 -15.43 1.26
N PRO A 294 -11.11 -15.84 1.55
CA PRO A 294 -10.78 -17.25 1.66
C PRO A 294 -11.57 -17.91 2.79
N ALA A 295 -12.19 -19.06 2.52
CA ALA A 295 -12.97 -19.81 3.49
C ALA A 295 -12.94 -21.31 3.18
N LEU A 296 -13.21 -22.14 4.18
CA LEU A 296 -13.43 -23.58 3.96
C LEU A 296 -14.75 -23.82 3.24
N ASP A 297 -14.73 -24.77 2.31
CA ASP A 297 -15.91 -25.23 1.59
C ASP A 297 -16.72 -26.21 2.47
N VAL A 298 -18.05 -26.24 2.48
CA VAL A 298 -18.99 -25.24 1.93
C VAL A 298 -19.34 -24.22 3.01
N PRO A 299 -19.16 -22.91 2.79
CA PRO A 299 -19.57 -21.89 3.77
C PRO A 299 -21.09 -21.89 3.92
N LEU A 300 -21.57 -21.94 5.17
CA LEU A 300 -23.00 -21.99 5.47
C LEU A 300 -23.66 -20.61 5.32
N GLU A 301 -22.93 -19.54 5.67
CA GLU A 301 -23.42 -18.18 5.67
C GLU A 301 -22.31 -17.18 5.31
N ALA A 302 -22.70 -15.97 4.89
CA ALA A 302 -21.78 -14.88 4.66
C ALA A 302 -21.60 -14.05 5.94
N PRO A 303 -20.36 -13.72 6.35
CA PRO A 303 -20.15 -12.79 7.46
C PRO A 303 -20.54 -11.35 7.07
N GLU A 304 -20.63 -10.47 8.07
CA GLU A 304 -21.02 -9.08 7.86
C GLU A 304 -20.12 -8.37 6.81
N GLY A 305 -20.77 -7.73 5.84
CA GLY A 305 -20.11 -7.02 4.75
C GLY A 305 -19.63 -7.91 3.59
N ALA A 306 -19.77 -9.23 3.71
CA ALA A 306 -19.56 -10.17 2.62
C ALA A 306 -20.88 -10.69 2.04
N SER A 307 -20.81 -11.35 0.91
CA SER A 307 -21.92 -12.02 0.25
C SER A 307 -21.46 -13.38 -0.24
N LEU A 308 -22.33 -14.38 -0.11
CA LEU A 308 -22.09 -15.73 -0.58
C LEU A 308 -22.65 -15.90 -1.99
N MET A 309 -21.78 -16.22 -2.92
CA MET A 309 -22.10 -16.32 -4.35
C MET A 309 -22.66 -17.71 -4.71
N ILE A 310 -23.20 -17.84 -5.91
CA ILE A 310 -23.71 -19.14 -6.42
C ILE A 310 -22.61 -20.21 -6.57
N ASP A 311 -21.37 -19.78 -6.79
CA ASP A 311 -20.19 -20.64 -6.87
C ASP A 311 -19.58 -20.94 -5.49
N HIS A 312 -20.30 -20.60 -4.41
CA HIS A 312 -19.91 -20.80 -3.00
C HIS A 312 -18.69 -20.00 -2.55
N ASP A 313 -18.26 -19.00 -3.33
CA ASP A 313 -17.23 -18.06 -2.91
C ASP A 313 -17.83 -16.98 -2.00
N LEU A 314 -17.07 -16.56 -0.98
CA LEU A 314 -17.39 -15.39 -0.18
C LEU A 314 -16.71 -14.15 -0.76
N ARG A 315 -17.47 -13.06 -0.93
CA ARG A 315 -16.98 -11.82 -1.55
C ARG A 315 -17.40 -10.59 -0.75
N PHE A 316 -16.45 -9.69 -0.50
CA PHE A 316 -16.73 -8.36 0.02
C PHE A 316 -17.21 -7.43 -1.09
N LYS A 317 -17.94 -6.37 -0.72
CA LYS A 317 -18.32 -5.30 -1.67
C LYS A 317 -17.12 -4.45 -2.11
N HIS A 318 -16.12 -4.31 -1.24
CA HIS A 318 -14.95 -3.48 -1.44
C HIS A 318 -13.68 -4.20 -0.97
N PRO A 319 -12.51 -3.85 -1.50
CA PRO A 319 -11.21 -4.30 -0.97
C PRO A 319 -11.08 -4.08 0.55
N GLN A 320 -10.34 -4.95 1.23
CA GLN A 320 -10.19 -4.88 2.68
C GLN A 320 -8.86 -4.22 3.05
N GLU A 321 -8.89 -2.98 3.54
CA GLU A 321 -7.68 -2.19 3.84
C GLU A 321 -7.13 -2.42 5.26
N GLY A 322 -7.91 -3.08 6.13
CA GLY A 322 -7.58 -3.33 7.53
C GLY A 322 -7.74 -4.79 7.91
N ARG A 323 -7.11 -5.18 9.03
CA ARG A 323 -7.30 -6.51 9.60
C ARG A 323 -8.75 -6.69 10.04
N ARG A 324 -9.35 -7.81 9.66
CA ARG A 324 -10.71 -8.17 10.11
C ARG A 324 -10.73 -9.53 10.75
N LEU A 325 -11.26 -9.59 11.96
CA LEU A 325 -11.64 -10.83 12.62
C LEU A 325 -13.10 -11.12 12.28
N MET A 326 -13.38 -12.35 11.84
CA MET A 326 -14.73 -12.81 11.55
C MET A 326 -14.91 -14.26 11.98
N ASN A 327 -16.13 -14.59 12.38
CA ASN A 327 -16.51 -15.96 12.69
C ASN A 327 -17.17 -16.56 11.45
N LEU A 328 -16.77 -17.77 11.10
CA LEU A 328 -17.21 -18.50 9.91
C LEU A 328 -17.61 -19.92 10.30
N ARG A 329 -18.56 -20.45 9.55
CA ARG A 329 -19.01 -21.83 9.65
C ARG A 329 -18.99 -22.48 8.28
N ALA A 330 -18.37 -23.64 8.20
CA ALA A 330 -18.26 -24.42 6.97
C ALA A 330 -18.69 -25.87 7.19
N ALA A 331 -19.35 -26.47 6.20
CA ALA A 331 -19.77 -27.86 6.24
C ALA A 331 -19.12 -28.61 5.06
N PRO A 332 -17.91 -29.18 5.26
CA PRO A 332 -17.14 -29.80 4.17
C PRO A 332 -17.78 -31.04 3.57
N ASP A 333 -18.66 -31.71 4.32
CA ASP A 333 -19.32 -32.94 3.89
C ASP A 333 -20.65 -32.66 3.15
N THR A 334 -20.96 -31.39 2.89
CA THR A 334 -22.17 -30.97 2.16
C THR A 334 -22.11 -31.44 0.71
N ARG A 335 -23.15 -32.14 0.26
CA ARG A 335 -23.28 -32.53 -1.15
C ARG A 335 -24.00 -31.44 -1.92
N LEU A 336 -23.30 -30.92 -2.93
CA LEU A 336 -23.82 -29.94 -3.87
C LEU A 336 -24.44 -30.69 -5.05
N ASP A 337 -25.76 -30.64 -5.19
CA ASP A 337 -26.47 -31.06 -6.41
C ASP A 337 -27.16 -29.85 -7.09
N PRO A 338 -26.45 -28.72 -7.31
CA PRO A 338 -27.11 -27.51 -7.78
C PRO A 338 -27.62 -27.70 -9.20
N VAL A 339 -28.90 -27.38 -9.44
CA VAL A 339 -29.38 -27.06 -10.78
C VAL A 339 -28.69 -25.75 -11.20
N ILE A 340 -27.64 -25.86 -12.01
CA ILE A 340 -26.88 -24.72 -12.50
C ILE A 340 -27.70 -24.01 -13.60
N PRO A 341 -27.95 -22.68 -13.50
CA PRO A 341 -28.53 -21.89 -14.56
C PRO A 341 -27.88 -22.14 -15.93
N GLU A 342 -28.68 -22.29 -16.99
CA GLU A 342 -28.20 -22.63 -18.33
C GLU A 342 -27.10 -21.67 -18.83
N ARG A 343 -27.19 -20.38 -18.47
CA ARG A 343 -26.14 -19.39 -18.78
C ARG A 343 -24.76 -19.76 -18.21
N MET A 344 -24.70 -20.25 -16.98
CA MET A 344 -23.44 -20.68 -16.35
C MET A 344 -23.00 -22.03 -16.89
N ARG A 345 -23.94 -22.95 -17.16
CA ARG A 345 -23.64 -24.23 -17.81
C ARG A 345 -23.00 -24.03 -19.19
N ALA A 346 -23.60 -23.19 -20.03
CA ALA A 346 -23.07 -22.84 -21.34
C ALA A 346 -21.66 -22.23 -21.24
N GLN A 347 -21.41 -21.46 -20.19
CA GLN A 347 -20.12 -20.82 -19.95
C GLN A 347 -19.05 -21.81 -19.46
N ALA A 348 -19.40 -22.73 -18.56
CA ALA A 348 -18.53 -23.79 -18.07
C ALA A 348 -18.12 -24.78 -19.17
N LEU A 349 -18.96 -24.94 -20.20
CA LEU A 349 -18.71 -25.79 -21.36
C LEU A 349 -18.02 -25.06 -22.52
N ARG A 350 -17.79 -23.74 -22.41
CA ARG A 350 -17.22 -22.94 -23.49
C ARG A 350 -15.72 -23.18 -23.61
N LEU A 351 -15.28 -23.56 -24.80
CA LEU A 351 -13.87 -23.57 -25.20
C LEU A 351 -13.66 -22.51 -26.30
N PRO A 352 -12.54 -21.76 -26.30
CA PRO A 352 -12.25 -20.78 -27.34
C PRO A 352 -11.93 -21.47 -28.68
N ALA A 353 -12.09 -20.73 -29.78
CA ALA A 353 -11.71 -21.21 -31.10
C ALA A 353 -10.18 -21.31 -31.21
N GLY A 354 -9.67 -22.42 -31.77
CA GLY A 354 -8.23 -22.65 -31.91
C GLY A 354 -7.54 -23.21 -30.66
N GLU A 355 -8.31 -23.80 -29.73
CA GLU A 355 -7.78 -24.51 -28.58
C GLU A 355 -6.88 -25.69 -28.99
N ASN A 356 -6.04 -26.17 -28.06
CA ASN A 356 -5.07 -27.22 -28.34
C ASN A 356 -5.75 -28.51 -28.88
N PRO A 357 -5.50 -28.89 -30.15
CA PRO A 357 -6.19 -30.01 -30.78
C PRO A 357 -5.88 -31.35 -30.10
N LEU A 358 -4.69 -31.50 -29.50
CA LEU A 358 -4.32 -32.72 -28.76
C LEU A 358 -5.16 -32.88 -27.49
N LEU A 359 -5.44 -31.79 -26.77
CA LEU A 359 -6.27 -31.84 -25.56
C LEU A 359 -7.73 -32.11 -25.91
N ILE A 360 -8.21 -31.56 -27.02
CA ILE A 360 -9.55 -31.85 -27.54
C ILE A 360 -9.69 -33.34 -27.87
N ASP A 361 -8.73 -33.91 -28.60
CA ASP A 361 -8.76 -35.33 -28.99
C ASP A 361 -8.79 -36.27 -27.78
N ILE A 362 -7.96 -35.99 -26.76
CA ILE A 362 -7.99 -36.72 -25.48
C ILE A 362 -9.37 -36.63 -24.83
N GLY A 363 -9.95 -35.43 -24.75
CA GLY A 363 -11.26 -35.21 -24.15
C GLY A 363 -12.40 -35.90 -24.91
N MET A 364 -12.35 -35.91 -26.25
CA MET A 364 -13.31 -36.62 -27.10
C MET A 364 -13.27 -38.13 -26.85
N GLY A 365 -12.09 -38.70 -26.60
CA GLY A 365 -11.94 -40.10 -26.23
C GLY A 365 -12.67 -40.50 -24.94
N TRP A 366 -13.01 -39.54 -24.09
CA TRP A 366 -13.73 -39.77 -22.82
C TRP A 366 -15.22 -39.44 -22.89
N GLN A 367 -15.73 -38.94 -24.03
CA GLN A 367 -17.09 -38.44 -24.14
C GLN A 367 -18.16 -39.51 -23.89
N ALA A 368 -17.88 -40.77 -24.19
CA ALA A 368 -18.79 -41.89 -23.96
C ALA A 368 -18.81 -42.39 -22.50
N LEU A 369 -17.85 -41.95 -21.66
CA LEU A 369 -17.78 -42.36 -20.26
C LEU A 369 -18.83 -41.62 -19.41
N GLU A 370 -19.25 -42.25 -18.31
CA GLU A 370 -20.01 -41.57 -17.27
C GLU A 370 -19.21 -40.43 -16.61
N PRO A 371 -19.85 -39.36 -16.09
CA PRO A 371 -19.15 -38.18 -15.58
C PRO A 371 -18.04 -38.49 -14.57
N ARG A 372 -18.27 -39.41 -13.64
CA ARG A 372 -17.26 -39.81 -12.65
C ARG A 372 -16.07 -40.52 -13.29
N ALA A 373 -16.33 -41.40 -14.25
CA ALA A 373 -15.31 -42.12 -15.00
C ALA A 373 -14.46 -41.16 -15.87
N ARG A 374 -15.04 -40.07 -16.40
CA ARG A 374 -14.27 -39.01 -17.10
C ARG A 374 -13.25 -38.33 -16.17
N ILE A 375 -13.66 -37.99 -14.96
CA ILE A 375 -12.79 -37.37 -13.95
C ILE A 375 -11.66 -38.34 -13.59
N GLU A 376 -11.98 -39.62 -13.36
CA GLU A 376 -10.97 -40.63 -13.03
C GLU A 376 -9.97 -40.87 -14.16
N ALA A 377 -10.42 -40.85 -15.42
CA ALA A 377 -9.55 -40.95 -16.60
C ALA A 377 -8.58 -39.75 -16.67
N ALA A 378 -9.06 -38.52 -16.44
CA ALA A 378 -8.22 -37.34 -16.39
C ALA A 378 -7.19 -37.39 -15.25
N LEU A 379 -7.60 -37.80 -14.05
CA LEU A 379 -6.68 -37.96 -12.92
C LEU A 379 -5.65 -39.07 -13.15
N LYS A 380 -6.04 -40.15 -13.84
CA LYS A 380 -5.14 -41.24 -14.23
C LYS A 380 -4.03 -40.75 -15.17
N LEU A 381 -4.39 -39.90 -16.15
CA LEU A 381 -3.41 -39.27 -17.05
C LEU A 381 -2.31 -38.52 -16.27
N PHE A 382 -2.71 -37.69 -15.28
CA PHE A 382 -1.74 -36.95 -14.47
C PHE A 382 -0.89 -37.84 -13.56
N ARG A 383 -1.42 -38.98 -13.09
CA ARG A 383 -0.68 -39.93 -12.24
C ARG A 383 0.32 -40.80 -13.01
N GLU A 384 -0.02 -41.20 -14.23
CA GLU A 384 0.77 -42.18 -14.99
C GLU A 384 1.76 -41.54 -15.97
N GLN A 385 1.48 -40.33 -16.45
CA GLN A 385 2.39 -39.62 -17.34
C GLN A 385 3.46 -38.84 -16.57
N ALA A 386 4.53 -38.47 -17.25
CA ALA A 386 5.71 -37.81 -16.66
C ALA A 386 5.52 -36.32 -16.32
N PHE A 387 4.40 -35.95 -15.68
CA PHE A 387 4.17 -34.61 -15.15
C PHE A 387 5.11 -34.31 -13.97
N ARG A 388 5.51 -33.04 -13.81
CA ARG A 388 6.36 -32.59 -12.72
C ARG A 388 5.75 -31.37 -12.04
N TYR A 389 5.82 -31.34 -10.72
CA TYR A 389 5.52 -30.16 -9.91
C TYR A 389 6.86 -29.47 -9.58
N THR A 390 7.05 -28.23 -10.02
CA THR A 390 8.31 -27.49 -9.91
C THR A 390 8.12 -26.12 -9.32
#